data_AF-Q168R1-F1
#
_entry.id   AF-Q168R1-F1
#
_cell.length_a   1.000
_cell.length_b   1.000
_cell.length_c   1.000
_cell.angle_alpha   90.00
_cell.angle_beta   90.00
_cell.angle_gamma   90.00
#
_symmetry.space_group_name_H-M   'P 1'
#
loop_
_entity.id
_entity.type
_entity.pdbx_description
1 polymer ?
#
loop_
_entity_poly.entity_id
_entity_poly.type
_entity_poly.pdbx_seq_one_letter_code
_entity_poly.pdbx_strand_id
1 'polypeptide(L)' 'MSTILLALGLVMIIEGLAYALAPSLIERMLEMLRSLPETAVRQMGLLIAVSGLILVWAAWQLGGV' A
#
# COMPACT_ATOMS: atom_id res chain seq x y z
N MET A 1 -14.51 3.67 -15.20
CA MET A 1 -13.91 2.40 -15.68
C MET A 1 -12.43 2.55 -16.01
N SER A 2 -12.03 3.55 -16.82
CA SER A 2 -10.60 3.83 -17.10
C SER A 2 -9.74 4.06 -15.84
N THR A 3 -10.23 4.83 -14.86
CA THR A 3 -9.49 5.15 -13.63
C THR A 3 -9.15 3.92 -12.78
N ILE A 4 -9.99 2.89 -12.78
CA ILE A 4 -9.75 1.64 -12.04
C ILE A 4 -8.60 0.87 -12.68
N LEU A 5 -8.59 0.78 -14.02
CA LEU A 5 -7.50 0.13 -14.76
C LEU A 5 -6.18 0.89 -14.58
N LEU A 6 -6.22 2.22 -14.57
CA LEU A 6 -5.04 3.05 -14.29
C LEU A 6 -4.51 2.83 -12.87
N ALA A 7 -5.38 2.87 -11.86
CA ALA A 7 -4.99 2.62 -10.47
C ALA A 7 -4.40 1.22 -10.30
N LEU A 8 -5.01 0.20 -10.91
CA LEU A 8 -4.50 -1.16 -10.90
C LEU A 8 -3.12 -1.26 -11.58
N GLY A 9 -2.96 -0.64 -12.76
CA GLY A 9 -1.69 -0.61 -13.49
C GLY A 9 -0.57 0.06 -12.69
N LEU A 10 -0.87 1.17 -12.01
CA LEU A 10 0.09 1.84 -11.15
C LEU A 10 0.50 0.98 -9.95
N VAL A 11 -0.45 0.31 -9.29
CA VAL A 11 -0.15 -0.62 -8.20
C VAL A 11 0.75 -1.76 -8.70
N MET A 12 0.45 -2.36 -9.85
CA MET A 12 1.28 -3.42 -10.43
C MET A 12 2.71 -2.95 -10.75
N ILE A 13 2.86 -1.74 -11.29
CA ILE A 13 4.18 -1.16 -11.57
C ILE A 13 4.95 -0.94 -10.26
N ILE A 14 4.33 -0.33 -9.25
CA ILE A 14 4.99 -0.03 -7.98
C ILE A 14 5.39 -1.32 -7.27
N GLU A 15 4.48 -2.29 -7.15
CA GLU A 15 4.76 -3.60 -6.56
C GLU A 15 5.87 -4.32 -7.32
N GLY A 16 5.77 -4.42 -8.66
CA GLY A 16 6.78 -5.08 -9.49
C GLY A 16 8.17 -4.45 -9.38
N LEU A 17 8.23 -3.10 -9.32
CA LEU A 17 9.48 -2.38 -9.11
C LEU A 17 10.06 -2.60 -7.71
N ALA A 18 9.21 -2.65 -6.67
CA ALA A 18 9.66 -2.93 -5.31
C ALA A 18 10.36 -4.31 -5.24
N TYR A 19 9.77 -5.34 -5.88
CA TYR A 19 10.39 -6.66 -5.96
C TYR A 19 11.65 -6.69 -6.84
N ALA A 20 11.66 -5.98 -7.96
CA ALA A 20 12.78 -6.01 -8.91
C ALA A 20 14.02 -5.22 -8.44
N LEU A 21 13.81 -4.05 -7.81
CA LEU A 21 14.89 -3.14 -7.43
C LEU A 21 15.41 -3.40 -6.02
N ALA A 22 14.55 -3.83 -5.09
CA ALA A 22 14.89 -3.98 -3.69
C ALA A 22 14.29 -5.25 -3.04
N PRO A 23 14.57 -6.44 -3.59
CA PRO A 23 14.05 -7.69 -3.05
C PRO A 23 14.45 -7.91 -1.57
N SER A 24 15.67 -7.52 -1.20
CA SER A 24 16.17 -7.63 0.18
C SER A 24 15.44 -6.73 1.18
N LEU A 25 14.86 -5.61 0.73
CA LEU A 25 14.06 -4.73 1.58
C LEU A 25 12.74 -5.40 1.94
N ILE A 26 12.10 -6.07 0.97
CA ILE A 26 10.85 -6.81 1.17
C ILE A 26 11.07 -7.96 2.16
N GLU A 27 12.12 -8.76 1.97
CA GLU A 27 12.44 -9.86 2.89
C GLU A 27 12.62 -9.37 4.33
N ARG A 28 13.40 -8.30 4.51
CA ARG A 28 13.65 -7.71 5.84
C ARG A 28 12.39 -7.13 6.47
N MET A 29 11.50 -6.55 5.66
CA MET A 29 10.20 -6.07 6.13
C MET A 29 9.30 -7.23 6.56
N LEU A 30 9.29 -8.33 5.81
CA LEU A 30 8.53 -9.54 6.15
C LEU A 30 9.04 -10.21 7.41
N GLU A 31 10.35 -10.28 7.61
CA GLU A 31 10.96 -10.77 8.86
C GLU A 31 10.54 -9.91 10.05
N MET A 32 10.58 -8.59 9.90
CA MET A 32 10.14 -7.66 10.93
C MET A 32 8.65 -7.85 11.27
N LEU A 33 7.79 -7.96 10.25
CA LEU A 33 6.36 -8.21 10.43
C LEU A 33 6.10 -9.57 11.10
N ARG A 34 6.88 -10.60 10.77
CA ARG A 34 6.79 -11.92 11.41
C ARG A 34 7.21 -11.92 12.88
N SER A 35 8.09 -11.00 13.28
CA SER A 35 8.50 -10.84 14.68
C SER A 35 7.45 -10.13 15.56
N LEU A 36 6.46 -9.48 14.94
CA LEU A 36 5.40 -8.77 15.65
C LEU A 36 4.23 -9.72 15.98
N PRO A 37 3.49 -9.46 17.07
CA PRO A 37 2.28 -10.22 17.37
C PRO A 37 1.20 -9.94 16.31
N GLU A 38 0.41 -10.96 15.97
CA GLU A 38 -0.60 -10.89 14.91
C GLU A 38 -1.58 -9.71 15.06
N THR A 39 -1.93 -9.37 16.31
CA THR A 39 -2.81 -8.23 16.61
C THR A 39 -2.18 -6.90 16.21
N ALA A 40 -0.86 -6.72 16.40
CA ALA A 40 -0.16 -5.49 16.02
C ALA A 40 -0.06 -5.37 14.49
N VAL A 41 0.23 -6.47 13.79
CA VAL A 41 0.24 -6.50 12.31
C VAL A 41 -1.14 -6.15 11.75
N ARG A 42 -2.21 -6.70 12.33
CA ARG A 42 -3.59 -6.37 11.93
C ARG A 42 -3.92 -4.90 12.18
N GLN A 43 -3.52 -4.34 13.32
CA GLN A 43 -3.74 -2.93 13.63
C GLN A 43 -2.97 -2.00 12.67
N MET A 44 -1.71 -2.32 12.36
CA MET A 44 -0.93 -1.58 11.36
C MET A 44 -1.59 -1.61 9.98
N GLY A 45 -2.02 -2.79 9.53
CA GLY A 45 -2.73 -2.94 8.25
C GLY A 45 -4.01 -2.11 8.20
N LEU A 46 -4.80 -2.10 9.29
CA LEU A 46 -5.99 -1.27 9.39
C LEU A 46 -5.68 0.23 9.37
N LEU A 47 -4.64 0.67 10.08
CA LEU A 47 -4.21 2.07 10.07
C LEU A 47 -3.74 2.52 8.68
N ILE A 48 -3.01 1.66 7.97
CA ILE A 48 -2.57 1.91 6.59
C ILE A 48 -3.79 1.98 5.65
N ALA A 49 -4.73 1.04 5.76
CA ALA A 49 -5.94 1.04 4.93
C ALA A 49 -6.81 2.29 5.17
N VAL A 50 -7.03 2.66 6.43
CA VAL A 50 -7.83 3.84 6.79
C VAL A 50 -7.13 5.13 6.35
N SER A 51 -5.81 5.24 6.55
CA SER A 51 -5.06 6.41 6.09
C SER A 51 -5.07 6.54 4.56
N GLY A 52 -4.92 5.42 3.84
CA GLY A 52 -5.07 5.38 2.38
C GLY A 52 -6.46 5.83 1.92
N LEU A 53 -7.52 5.39 2.59
CA LEU A 53 -8.88 5.83 2.31
C LEU A 53 -9.05 7.34 2.53
N ILE A 54 -8.52 7.88 3.64
CA ILE A 54 -8.55 9.31 3.95
C ILE A 54 -7.81 10.11 2.88
N LEU A 55 -6.64 9.63 2.42
CA LEU A 55 -5.86 10.29 1.37
C LEU A 55 -6.61 10.31 0.03
N VAL A 56 -7.20 9.18 -0.38
CA VAL A 56 -8.01 9.12 -1.61
C VAL A 56 -9.22 10.05 -1.50
N TRP A 57 -9.89 10.07 -0.35
CA TRP A 57 -11.03 10.95 -0.11
C TRP A 57 -10.63 12.43 -0.12
N ALA A 58 -9.50 12.78 0.49
CA ALA A 58 -8.95 14.13 0.46
C ALA A 58 -8.53 14.55 -0.96
N ALA A 59 -7.90 13.65 -1.71
CA ALA A 59 -7.53 13.89 -3.11
C ALA A 59 -8.77 14.13 -3.98
N TRP A 60 -9.86 13.39 -3.74
CA TRP A 60 -11.14 13.62 -4.41
C TRP A 60 -11.74 15.00 -4.06
N GLN A 61 -11.68 15.41 -2.79
CA GLN A 61 -12.13 16.74 -2.34
C GLN A 61 -11.31 17.89 -2.93
N LEU A 62 -9.98 17.76 -2.97
CA LEU A 62 -9.07 18.81 -3.44
C LEU A 62 -9.00 18.91 -4.97
N GLY A 63 -9.18 17.80 -5.67
CA GLY A 63 -8.94 17.67 -7.10
C GLY A 63 -10.19 17.67 -7.98
N GLY A 64 -11.39 17.86 -7.41
CA GLY A 64 -12.71 17.90 -8.07
C GLY A 64 -12.70 17.60 -9.57
N VAL A 65 -12.77 16.30 -9.90
CA VAL A 65 -13.13 15.82 -11.25
C VAL A 65 -14.58 15.37 -11.23
#